data_AF-A0A7K0W1U1-F1
#
_entry.id   AF-A0A7K0W1U1-F1
#
_cell.length_a   1.000
_cell.length_b   1.000
_cell.length_c   1.000
_cell.angle_alpha   90.00
_cell.angle_beta   90.00
_cell.angle_gamma   90.00
#
_symmetry.space_group_name_H-M   'P 1'
#
loop_
_entity.id
_entity.type
_entity.pdbx_description
1 polymer ?
#
loop_
_entity_poly.entity_id
_entity_poly.type
_entity_poly.pdbx_seq_one_letter_code
_entity_poly.pdbx_strand_id
1 'polypeptide(L)'
;MIRKVLTASIIGFMFTSLLVASPAGAATITNGVACPKSGASKKVGTNVYKCTKNPTVKNAKLTWVWSGCLEANTIYTTSLATVKTLTDSLAKNFADTKKSGNDLAAGIVVSINKILAYRGTADYVSGDVVWVTSGYYVANAPVARDLKGTNSPTELNTGAAGSTALWVKFVPTGPSLINSALDLVPSPDVAIAARTADIANWTANIAKLNADATKVRALPQSAKNTSSLNSIAVTIKQFTSGITAASSQITTLKANVATIKRLASAQTTLTLVQANIAGAKQDVASNLSIRSQACKKGV
;
A
#
# COMPACT_ATOMS: atom_id res chain seq x y z
N MET A 1 -16.82 5.51 7.05
CA MET A 1 -18.28 5.26 7.11
C MET A 1 -18.75 4.17 6.12
N ILE A 2 -18.02 3.05 5.97
CA ILE A 2 -18.35 1.98 4.99
C ILE A 2 -18.97 0.74 5.66
N ARG A 3 -19.20 0.74 6.97
CA ARG A 3 -19.75 -0.39 7.74
C ARG A 3 -21.29 -0.50 7.74
N LYS A 4 -22.03 0.31 6.99
CA LYS A 4 -23.50 0.36 7.06
C LYS A 4 -24.26 -0.08 5.80
N VAL A 5 -23.59 -0.57 4.76
CA VAL A 5 -24.26 -0.95 3.49
C VAL A 5 -24.41 -2.46 3.31
N LEU A 6 -23.96 -3.28 4.25
CA LEU A 6 -24.06 -4.76 4.17
C LEU A 6 -25.18 -5.38 5.02
N THR A 7 -26.10 -4.58 5.57
CA THR A 7 -27.19 -5.05 6.42
C THR A 7 -28.57 -4.70 5.83
N ALA A 8 -28.90 -5.28 4.68
CA ALA A 8 -30.23 -5.39 4.10
C ALA A 8 -30.08 -6.26 2.83
N SER A 9 -30.68 -7.43 2.64
CA SER A 9 -31.95 -7.94 3.12
C SER A 9 -31.95 -9.47 2.99
N ILE A 10 -32.11 -10.19 4.10
CA ILE A 10 -32.57 -11.59 4.07
C ILE A 10 -34.09 -11.51 4.16
N ILE A 11 -34.77 -11.56 3.01
CA ILE A 11 -36.21 -11.87 2.99
C ILE A 11 -36.31 -13.34 2.60
N GLY A 12 -36.48 -14.19 3.61
CA GLY A 12 -36.94 -15.55 3.42
C GLY A 12 -38.40 -15.52 2.99
N PHE A 13 -38.68 -15.89 1.75
CA PHE A 13 -40.05 -16.16 1.31
C PHE A 13 -40.36 -17.65 1.55
N MET A 14 -41.05 -17.93 2.65
CA MET A 14 -41.73 -19.21 2.89
C MET A 14 -42.98 -19.26 2.01
N PHE A 15 -43.13 -20.30 1.19
CA PHE A 15 -44.34 -20.57 0.41
C PHE A 15 -45.03 -21.83 0.95
N THR A 16 -46.17 -21.66 1.61
CA THR A 16 -47.12 -22.74 1.93
C THR A 16 -48.18 -22.85 0.84
N SER A 17 -48.29 -24.02 0.22
CA SER A 17 -49.26 -24.37 -0.82
C SER A 17 -50.62 -24.75 -0.22
N LEU A 18 -51.71 -24.11 -0.67
CA LEU A 18 -53.07 -24.67 -0.57
C LEU A 18 -53.71 -24.72 -1.96
N LEU A 19 -54.26 -25.89 -2.26
CA LEU A 19 -55.09 -26.18 -3.43
C LEU A 19 -56.47 -25.53 -3.24
N VAL A 20 -56.98 -24.83 -4.24
CA VAL A 20 -58.41 -24.57 -4.39
C VAL A 20 -58.79 -24.51 -5.86
N ALA A 21 -59.96 -25.08 -6.15
CA ALA A 21 -60.49 -25.45 -7.46
C ALA A 21 -60.88 -24.26 -8.36
N SER A 22 -60.92 -24.54 -9.66
CA SER A 22 -61.27 -23.64 -10.78
C SER A 22 -62.74 -23.21 -10.81
N PRO A 23 -63.03 -22.11 -11.53
CA PRO A 23 -64.10 -22.13 -12.52
C PRO A 23 -63.60 -21.78 -13.94
N ALA A 24 -64.33 -22.28 -14.92
CA ALA A 24 -64.02 -22.31 -16.35
C ALA A 24 -64.13 -20.94 -17.06
N GLY A 25 -63.34 -20.76 -18.13
CA GLY A 25 -63.60 -19.80 -19.21
C GLY A 25 -62.73 -18.54 -19.32
N ALA A 26 -61.72 -18.35 -18.47
CA ALA A 26 -60.75 -17.25 -18.61
C ALA A 26 -59.42 -17.80 -19.13
N ALA A 27 -58.84 -17.17 -20.17
CA ALA A 27 -57.48 -17.49 -20.61
C ALA A 27 -56.55 -17.57 -19.39
N THR A 28 -55.97 -18.74 -19.14
CA THR A 28 -55.17 -19.00 -17.94
C THR A 28 -54.02 -18.00 -17.93
N ILE A 29 -54.06 -17.03 -17.00
CA ILE A 29 -53.02 -16.02 -16.88
C ILE A 29 -51.81 -16.71 -16.24
N THR A 30 -50.90 -17.16 -17.09
CA THR A 30 -49.59 -17.72 -16.74
C THR A 30 -48.48 -16.91 -17.42
N ASN A 31 -47.20 -17.14 -17.07
CA ASN A 31 -46.12 -16.43 -17.74
C ASN A 31 -46.09 -16.74 -19.24
N GLY A 32 -45.74 -15.75 -20.05
CA GLY A 32 -45.54 -15.96 -21.48
C GLY A 32 -46.83 -16.02 -22.30
N VAL A 33 -48.00 -16.08 -21.67
CA VAL A 33 -49.29 -15.93 -22.36
C VAL A 33 -49.44 -14.49 -22.85
N ALA A 34 -49.84 -14.32 -24.11
CA ALA A 34 -50.06 -13.01 -24.69
C ALA A 34 -51.09 -12.21 -23.87
N CYS A 35 -50.83 -10.92 -23.71
CA CYS A 35 -51.69 -10.05 -22.91
C CYS A 35 -52.12 -8.83 -23.73
N PRO A 36 -53.29 -8.23 -23.41
CA PRO A 36 -53.95 -7.29 -24.32
C PRO A 36 -53.33 -5.89 -24.31
N LYS A 37 -52.74 -5.45 -23.20
CA LYS A 37 -52.23 -4.08 -23.04
C LYS A 37 -51.11 -3.95 -22.02
N SER A 38 -50.02 -3.28 -22.41
CA SER A 38 -48.86 -3.06 -21.57
C SER A 38 -49.23 -2.37 -20.25
N GLY A 39 -48.63 -2.82 -19.15
CA GLY A 39 -48.87 -2.28 -17.81
C GLY A 39 -50.14 -2.82 -17.12
N ALA A 40 -50.96 -3.63 -17.78
CA ALA A 40 -52.09 -4.30 -17.12
C ALA A 40 -51.60 -5.21 -15.99
N SER A 41 -52.33 -5.29 -14.89
CA SER A 41 -52.02 -6.13 -13.73
C SER A 41 -53.20 -7.05 -13.42
N LYS A 42 -52.92 -8.32 -13.11
CA LYS A 42 -53.92 -9.34 -12.75
C LYS A 42 -53.39 -10.16 -11.58
N LYS A 43 -54.26 -10.46 -10.62
CA LYS A 43 -53.96 -11.37 -9.50
C LYS A 43 -54.57 -12.74 -9.80
N VAL A 44 -53.79 -13.81 -9.65
CA VAL A 44 -54.21 -15.21 -9.81
C VAL A 44 -53.76 -15.96 -8.57
N GLY A 45 -54.70 -16.34 -7.70
CA GLY A 45 -54.38 -16.86 -6.38
C GLY A 45 -53.56 -15.84 -5.56
N THR A 46 -52.38 -16.25 -5.09
CA THR A 46 -51.43 -15.38 -4.36
C THR A 46 -50.47 -14.63 -5.29
N ASN A 47 -50.45 -14.96 -6.58
CA ASN A 47 -49.49 -14.42 -7.54
C ASN A 47 -50.05 -13.20 -8.26
N VAL A 48 -49.17 -12.22 -8.52
CA VAL A 48 -49.49 -11.02 -9.31
C VAL A 48 -48.75 -11.12 -10.64
N TYR A 49 -49.45 -10.88 -11.74
CA TYR A 49 -48.91 -10.87 -13.10
C TYR A 49 -49.05 -9.46 -13.68
N LYS A 50 -47.99 -8.98 -14.33
CA LYS A 50 -47.97 -7.73 -15.09
C LYS A 50 -47.79 -8.04 -16.57
N CYS A 51 -48.61 -7.42 -17.40
CA CYS A 51 -48.51 -7.50 -18.84
C CYS A 51 -47.34 -6.62 -19.30
N THR A 52 -46.21 -7.24 -19.60
CA THR A 52 -44.98 -6.55 -20.00
C THR A 52 -44.12 -7.46 -20.88
N LYS A 53 -42.99 -6.96 -21.36
CA LYS A 53 -41.98 -7.77 -22.04
C LYS A 53 -41.19 -8.56 -21.00
N ASN A 54 -41.01 -9.86 -21.23
CA ASN A 54 -40.19 -10.69 -20.34
C ASN A 54 -38.73 -10.19 -20.36
N PRO A 55 -38.15 -9.78 -19.21
CA PRO A 55 -36.82 -9.20 -19.16
C PRO A 55 -35.69 -10.19 -19.47
N THR A 56 -35.98 -11.50 -19.54
CA THR A 56 -34.99 -12.55 -19.81
C THR A 56 -34.94 -12.99 -21.28
N VAL A 57 -35.89 -12.55 -22.11
CA VAL A 57 -36.00 -12.97 -23.52
C VAL A 57 -35.68 -11.78 -24.44
N LYS A 58 -34.68 -11.96 -25.31
CA LYS A 58 -34.34 -10.97 -26.34
C LYS A 58 -35.52 -10.83 -27.31
N ASN A 59 -35.90 -9.59 -27.66
CA ASN A 59 -37.04 -9.28 -28.53
C ASN A 59 -38.39 -9.83 -28.02
N ALA A 60 -38.60 -9.86 -26.70
CA ALA A 60 -39.82 -10.37 -26.10
C ALA A 60 -41.09 -9.66 -26.61
N LYS A 61 -42.11 -10.47 -26.91
CA LYS A 61 -43.49 -10.00 -27.12
C LYS A 61 -44.13 -9.62 -25.78
N LEU A 62 -45.23 -8.88 -25.85
CA LEU A 62 -46.00 -8.48 -24.68
C LEU A 62 -46.74 -9.69 -24.10
N THR A 63 -46.42 -10.08 -22.87
CA THR A 63 -46.96 -11.28 -22.22
C THR A 63 -47.27 -11.00 -20.75
N TRP A 64 -48.11 -11.82 -20.12
CA TRP A 64 -48.21 -11.82 -18.68
C TRP A 64 -46.88 -12.31 -18.09
N VAL A 65 -46.34 -11.56 -17.13
CA VAL A 65 -45.09 -11.88 -16.43
C VAL A 65 -45.33 -11.74 -14.94
N TRP A 66 -45.01 -12.78 -14.18
CA TRP A 66 -45.12 -12.83 -12.74
C TRP A 66 -44.28 -11.73 -12.11
N SER A 67 -44.83 -11.00 -11.13
CA SER A 67 -44.14 -9.90 -10.46
C SER A 67 -42.83 -10.36 -9.81
N GLY A 68 -42.79 -11.58 -9.26
CA GLY A 68 -41.58 -12.17 -8.70
C GLY A 68 -40.46 -12.37 -9.74
N CYS A 69 -40.77 -12.58 -11.03
CA CYS A 69 -39.76 -12.58 -12.09
C CYS A 69 -39.17 -11.18 -12.31
N LEU A 70 -40.01 -10.13 -12.28
CA LEU A 70 -39.57 -8.75 -12.45
C LEU A 70 -38.71 -8.28 -11.27
N GLU A 71 -39.09 -8.64 -10.05
CA GLU A 71 -38.34 -8.36 -8.82
C GLU A 71 -37.01 -9.11 -8.81
N ALA A 72 -37.02 -10.42 -9.08
CA ALA A 72 -35.79 -11.22 -9.16
C ALA A 72 -34.85 -10.72 -10.27
N ASN A 73 -35.38 -10.29 -11.42
CA ASN A 73 -34.56 -9.66 -12.46
C ASN A 73 -33.92 -8.36 -11.98
N THR A 74 -34.68 -7.48 -11.33
CA THR A 74 -34.15 -6.23 -10.76
C THR A 74 -33.03 -6.51 -9.76
N ILE A 75 -33.23 -7.44 -8.82
CA ILE A 75 -32.24 -7.82 -7.82
C ILE A 75 -30.97 -8.35 -8.49
N TYR A 76 -31.11 -9.24 -9.48
CA TYR A 76 -29.97 -9.76 -10.23
C TYR A 76 -29.20 -8.67 -10.99
N THR A 77 -29.88 -7.82 -11.75
CA THR A 77 -29.20 -6.80 -12.57
C THR A 77 -28.52 -5.73 -11.70
N THR A 78 -29.15 -5.34 -10.58
CA THR A 78 -28.55 -4.39 -9.64
C THR A 78 -27.35 -5.00 -8.93
N SER A 79 -27.47 -6.23 -8.41
CA SER A 79 -26.35 -6.90 -7.74
C SER A 79 -25.16 -7.14 -8.68
N LEU A 80 -25.43 -7.53 -9.94
CA LEU A 80 -24.41 -7.66 -10.96
C LEU A 80 -23.68 -6.33 -11.24
N ALA A 81 -24.42 -5.24 -11.40
CA ALA A 81 -23.83 -3.92 -11.62
C ALA A 81 -22.99 -3.47 -10.41
N THR A 82 -23.50 -3.64 -9.19
CA THR A 82 -22.77 -3.31 -7.96
C THR A 82 -21.47 -4.10 -7.85
N VAL A 83 -21.51 -5.43 -8.02
CA VAL A 83 -20.30 -6.27 -7.94
C VAL A 83 -19.30 -5.90 -9.03
N LYS A 84 -19.75 -5.53 -10.23
CA LYS A 84 -18.87 -5.02 -11.28
C LYS A 84 -18.16 -3.74 -10.84
N THR A 85 -18.90 -2.73 -10.37
CA THR A 85 -18.32 -1.46 -9.89
C THR A 85 -17.35 -1.68 -8.73
N LEU A 86 -17.68 -2.56 -7.79
CA LEU A 86 -16.80 -2.90 -6.67
C LEU A 86 -15.52 -3.60 -7.16
N THR A 87 -15.63 -4.53 -8.11
CA THR A 87 -14.48 -5.22 -8.69
C THR A 87 -13.55 -4.24 -9.41
N ASP A 88 -14.11 -3.36 -10.24
CA ASP A 88 -13.35 -2.34 -10.99
C ASP A 88 -12.63 -1.36 -10.02
N SER A 89 -13.34 -0.91 -8.98
CA SER A 89 -12.78 -0.02 -7.94
C SER A 89 -11.68 -0.70 -7.14
N LEU A 90 -11.86 -1.97 -6.78
CA LEU A 90 -10.85 -2.75 -6.06
C LEU A 90 -9.58 -2.92 -6.91
N ALA A 91 -9.72 -3.28 -8.19
CA ALA A 91 -8.59 -3.42 -9.10
C ALA A 91 -7.79 -2.12 -9.23
N LYS A 92 -8.49 -0.97 -9.35
CA LYS A 92 -7.86 0.35 -9.34
C LYS A 92 -7.12 0.63 -8.04
N ASN A 93 -7.76 0.40 -6.89
CA ASN A 93 -7.14 0.66 -5.58
C ASN A 93 -5.89 -0.19 -5.35
N PHE A 94 -5.88 -1.45 -5.81
CA PHE A 94 -4.68 -2.30 -5.76
C PHE A 94 -3.56 -1.75 -6.65
N ALA A 95 -3.87 -1.35 -7.88
CA ALA A 95 -2.89 -0.78 -8.80
C ALA A 95 -2.27 0.50 -8.23
N ASP A 96 -3.11 1.41 -7.72
CA ASP A 96 -2.68 2.67 -7.12
C ASP A 96 -1.82 2.41 -5.86
N THR A 97 -2.26 1.53 -4.96
CA THR A 97 -1.51 1.17 -3.74
C THR A 97 -0.14 0.58 -4.06
N LYS A 98 -0.08 -0.33 -5.06
CA LYS A 98 1.17 -0.94 -5.52
C LYS A 98 2.12 0.11 -6.11
N LYS A 99 1.60 1.00 -6.96
CA LYS A 99 2.39 2.08 -7.56
C LYS A 99 2.95 3.01 -6.48
N SER A 100 2.12 3.51 -5.58
CA SER A 100 2.57 4.37 -4.48
C SER A 100 3.59 3.68 -3.58
N GLY A 101 3.42 2.38 -3.31
CA GLY A 101 4.39 1.57 -2.57
C GLY A 101 5.74 1.52 -3.27
N ASN A 102 5.75 1.33 -4.60
CA ASN A 102 6.97 1.27 -5.40
C ASN A 102 7.70 2.61 -5.48
N ASP A 103 6.97 3.69 -5.74
CA ASP A 103 7.55 5.03 -5.84
C ASP A 103 8.18 5.45 -4.50
N LEU A 104 7.51 5.15 -3.39
CA LEU A 104 8.01 5.43 -2.05
C LEU A 104 9.22 4.56 -1.68
N ALA A 105 9.18 3.27 -2.03
CA ALA A 105 10.30 2.35 -1.82
C ALA A 105 11.56 2.85 -2.55
N ALA A 106 11.44 3.28 -3.81
CA ALA A 106 12.55 3.85 -4.56
C ALA A 106 13.14 5.10 -3.86
N GLY A 107 12.29 6.00 -3.36
CA GLY A 107 12.72 7.16 -2.59
C GLY A 107 13.42 6.81 -1.28
N ILE A 108 12.98 5.75 -0.60
CA ILE A 108 13.63 5.22 0.61
C ILE A 108 15.01 4.67 0.27
N VAL A 109 15.15 3.87 -0.80
CA VAL A 109 16.44 3.33 -1.26
C VAL A 109 17.43 4.47 -1.55
N VAL A 110 17.00 5.49 -2.29
CA VAL A 110 17.83 6.68 -2.57
C VAL A 110 18.27 7.37 -1.27
N SER A 111 17.37 7.50 -0.30
CA SER A 111 17.67 8.12 0.99
C SER A 111 18.69 7.30 1.79
N ILE A 112 18.54 5.98 1.84
CA ILE A 112 19.47 5.06 2.50
C ILE A 112 20.85 5.15 1.83
N ASN A 113 20.92 5.08 0.50
CA ASN A 113 22.17 5.21 -0.26
C ASN A 113 22.88 6.52 0.03
N LYS A 114 22.13 7.63 0.10
CA LYS A 114 22.69 8.95 0.39
C LYS A 114 23.23 9.06 1.83
N ILE A 115 22.54 8.45 2.79
CA ILE A 115 22.94 8.48 4.20
C ILE A 115 24.17 7.59 4.43
N LEU A 116 24.15 6.39 3.85
CA LEU A 116 25.21 5.39 4.02
C LEU A 116 26.36 5.58 3.04
N ALA A 117 26.32 6.56 2.13
CA ALA A 117 27.40 6.81 1.18
C ALA A 117 28.76 6.86 1.88
N TYR A 118 29.73 6.11 1.35
CA TYR A 118 31.10 6.12 1.87
C TYR A 118 31.68 7.53 1.85
N ARG A 119 32.39 7.89 2.91
CA ARG A 119 33.01 9.19 3.13
C ARG A 119 34.46 8.97 3.56
N GLY A 120 35.41 9.28 2.69
CA GLY A 120 36.83 9.24 3.03
C GLY A 120 37.23 10.20 4.18
N THR A 121 36.37 11.13 4.56
CA THR A 121 36.59 12.04 5.69
C THR A 121 36.19 11.45 7.05
N ALA A 122 35.49 10.31 7.07
CA ALA A 122 34.95 9.70 8.28
C ALA A 122 35.77 8.50 8.74
N ASP A 123 35.81 8.29 10.05
CA ASP A 123 36.23 7.04 10.67
C ASP A 123 35.01 6.12 10.81
N TYR A 124 35.22 4.82 10.59
CA TYR A 124 34.19 3.79 10.73
C TYR A 124 34.58 2.80 11.81
N VAL A 125 33.60 2.32 12.57
CA VAL A 125 33.79 1.25 13.55
C VAL A 125 33.37 -0.10 12.95
N SER A 126 33.85 -1.20 13.55
CA SER A 126 33.39 -2.53 13.15
C SER A 126 31.87 -2.63 13.24
N GLY A 127 31.25 -3.15 12.17
CA GLY A 127 29.79 -3.24 12.02
C GLY A 127 29.14 -2.08 11.27
N ASP A 128 29.84 -0.97 11.02
CA ASP A 128 29.28 0.14 10.25
C ASP A 128 29.00 -0.27 8.80
N VAL A 129 27.84 0.14 8.29
CA VAL A 129 27.44 -0.14 6.90
C VAL A 129 27.66 1.08 6.04
N VAL A 130 28.26 0.89 4.87
CA VAL A 130 28.44 1.92 3.85
C VAL A 130 27.89 1.49 2.50
N TRP A 131 27.49 2.48 1.71
CA TRP A 131 27.10 2.35 0.31
C TRP A 131 28.19 2.90 -0.59
N VAL A 132 28.58 2.10 -1.58
CA VAL A 132 29.36 2.53 -2.76
C VAL A 132 28.62 2.05 -4.02
N THR A 133 29.07 2.48 -5.20
CA THR A 133 28.40 2.18 -6.48
C THR A 133 28.13 0.69 -6.70
N SER A 134 28.95 -0.21 -6.15
CA SER A 134 28.85 -1.66 -6.33
C SER A 134 27.99 -2.39 -5.29
N GLY A 135 27.47 -1.70 -4.27
CA GLY A 135 26.65 -2.32 -3.23
C GLY A 135 26.89 -1.79 -1.82
N TYR A 136 26.33 -2.52 -0.85
CA TYR A 136 26.54 -2.26 0.56
C TYR A 136 27.68 -3.11 1.13
N TYR A 137 28.42 -2.54 2.06
CA TYR A 137 29.55 -3.17 2.71
C TYR A 137 29.52 -2.87 4.20
N VAL A 138 29.94 -3.85 5.01
CA VAL A 138 30.11 -3.72 6.45
C VAL A 138 31.59 -3.61 6.77
N ALA A 139 31.95 -2.66 7.63
CA ALA A 139 33.29 -2.57 8.18
C ALA A 139 33.56 -3.80 9.06
N ASN A 140 34.58 -4.58 8.71
CA ASN A 140 34.97 -5.79 9.44
C ASN A 140 35.74 -5.42 10.73
N ALA A 141 36.52 -4.34 10.66
CA ALA A 141 37.30 -3.75 11.75
C ALA A 141 37.20 -2.22 11.68
N PRO A 142 37.68 -1.47 12.68
CA PRO A 142 37.75 -0.02 12.58
C PRO A 142 38.52 0.42 11.33
N VAL A 143 37.92 1.31 10.53
CA VAL A 143 38.52 1.87 9.31
C VAL A 143 38.76 3.35 9.52
N ALA A 144 40.03 3.75 9.47
CA ALA A 144 40.40 5.15 9.65
C ALA A 144 40.02 6.00 8.43
N ARG A 145 39.75 7.28 8.68
CA ARG A 145 39.57 8.30 7.65
C ARG A 145 40.72 8.30 6.66
N ASP A 146 40.36 8.36 5.38
CA ASP A 146 41.30 8.35 4.29
C ASP A 146 40.81 9.19 3.11
N LEU A 147 41.42 10.38 2.98
CA LEU A 147 41.13 11.34 1.92
C LEU A 147 41.60 10.86 0.54
N LYS A 148 42.51 9.88 0.48
CA LYS A 148 43.02 9.32 -0.78
C LYS A 148 42.13 8.19 -1.32
N GLY A 149 41.17 7.69 -0.52
CA GLY A 149 40.23 6.65 -0.92
C GLY A 149 40.81 5.24 -0.99
N THR A 150 42.06 5.05 -0.59
CA THR A 150 42.73 3.75 -0.41
C THR A 150 42.02 2.81 0.56
N ASN A 151 41.25 3.32 1.54
CA ASN A 151 40.44 2.52 2.46
C ASN A 151 39.01 2.26 1.97
N SER A 152 38.64 2.71 0.77
CA SER A 152 37.27 2.54 0.28
C SER A 152 36.93 1.06 0.00
N PRO A 153 35.65 0.66 0.10
CA PRO A 153 35.18 -0.67 -0.28
C PRO A 153 35.34 -0.90 -1.80
N THR A 154 36.54 -1.28 -2.20
CA THR A 154 36.91 -1.72 -3.56
C THR A 154 37.22 -3.22 -3.53
N GLU A 155 37.37 -3.84 -4.70
CA GLU A 155 37.74 -5.26 -4.80
C GLU A 155 39.00 -5.60 -3.97
N LEU A 156 39.94 -4.67 -3.85
CA LEU A 156 41.18 -4.84 -3.08
C LEU A 156 41.00 -4.84 -1.55
N ASN A 157 39.95 -4.20 -1.04
CA ASN A 157 39.69 -4.07 0.40
C ASN A 157 38.47 -4.86 0.88
N THR A 158 37.92 -5.72 0.01
CA THR A 158 36.72 -6.49 0.29
C THR A 158 37.04 -7.99 0.36
N GLY A 159 36.40 -8.69 1.27
CA GLY A 159 36.61 -10.12 1.47
C GLY A 159 35.40 -10.82 2.06
N ALA A 160 35.52 -12.14 2.21
CA ALA A 160 34.51 -12.94 2.89
C ALA A 160 34.44 -12.59 4.39
N ALA A 161 33.31 -12.90 5.03
CA ALA A 161 33.17 -12.78 6.47
C ALA A 161 34.26 -13.59 7.20
N GLY A 162 34.91 -12.98 8.18
CA GLY A 162 36.04 -13.60 8.90
C GLY A 162 37.40 -13.51 8.20
N SER A 163 37.49 -12.83 7.04
CA SER A 163 38.78 -12.50 6.43
C SER A 163 39.47 -11.31 7.12
N THR A 164 40.71 -10.99 6.73
CA THR A 164 41.44 -9.80 7.17
C THR A 164 41.08 -8.54 6.36
N ALA A 165 40.12 -8.63 5.45
CA ALA A 165 39.68 -7.48 4.65
C ALA A 165 39.03 -6.42 5.53
N LEU A 166 39.16 -5.15 5.12
CA LEU A 166 38.54 -4.02 5.82
C LEU A 166 37.02 -4.06 5.72
N TRP A 167 36.51 -4.57 4.60
CA TRP A 167 35.09 -4.58 4.26
C TRP A 167 34.59 -5.97 3.91
N VAL A 168 33.38 -6.28 4.34
CA VAL A 168 32.65 -7.49 3.94
C VAL A 168 31.41 -7.05 3.17
N LYS A 169 31.15 -7.68 2.01
CA LYS A 169 29.94 -7.37 1.24
C LYS A 169 28.71 -7.67 2.08
N PHE A 170 27.88 -6.66 2.31
CA PHE A 170 26.64 -6.81 3.03
C PHE A 170 25.62 -7.45 2.08
N VAL A 171 25.10 -8.60 2.47
CA VAL A 171 23.96 -9.24 1.79
C VAL A 171 22.73 -8.95 2.65
N PRO A 172 21.85 -8.04 2.22
CA PRO A 172 20.63 -7.75 2.96
C PRO A 172 19.80 -9.03 3.10
N THR A 173 19.44 -9.36 4.33
CA THR A 173 18.57 -10.48 4.68
C THR A 173 17.45 -9.91 5.56
N GLY A 174 16.46 -9.28 4.93
CA GLY A 174 15.35 -8.64 5.64
C GLY A 174 14.03 -8.85 4.90
N PRO A 175 12.90 -9.04 5.61
CA PRO A 175 11.67 -9.55 5.03
C PRO A 175 10.91 -8.48 4.24
N SER A 176 10.36 -8.91 3.11
CA SER A 176 9.53 -8.14 2.19
C SER A 176 8.41 -7.39 2.91
N LEU A 177 8.63 -6.08 3.08
CA LEU A 177 7.55 -5.12 2.90
C LEU A 177 6.99 -5.29 1.47
N ILE A 178 5.88 -4.63 1.14
CA ILE A 178 5.15 -4.68 -0.15
C ILE A 178 6.01 -4.65 -1.44
N ASN A 179 7.31 -4.34 -1.36
CA ASN A 179 8.21 -4.10 -2.45
C ASN A 179 9.58 -4.79 -2.23
N SER A 180 9.99 -5.59 -3.22
CA SER A 180 11.24 -6.35 -3.25
C SER A 180 12.52 -5.52 -3.33
N ALA A 181 12.44 -4.22 -3.70
CA ALA A 181 13.60 -3.33 -3.72
C ALA A 181 14.08 -2.95 -2.32
N LEU A 182 13.19 -2.98 -1.31
CA LEU A 182 13.60 -2.78 0.08
C LEU A 182 14.31 -4.00 0.68
N ASP A 183 14.16 -5.17 0.06
CA ASP A 183 14.86 -6.39 0.47
C ASP A 183 16.31 -6.40 0.00
N LEU A 184 16.69 -5.46 -0.87
CA LEU A 184 18.03 -5.31 -1.43
C LEU A 184 18.84 -4.21 -0.74
N VAL A 185 18.33 -3.64 0.36
CA VAL A 185 19.00 -2.58 1.11
C VAL A 185 19.06 -2.89 2.61
N PRO A 186 20.03 -2.34 3.37
CA PRO A 186 20.01 -2.38 4.82
C PRO A 186 18.70 -1.81 5.36
N SER A 187 18.29 -2.28 6.54
CA SER A 187 17.07 -1.75 7.15
C SER A 187 17.18 -0.22 7.33
N PRO A 188 16.06 0.53 7.20
CA PRO A 188 16.09 1.98 7.41
C PRO A 188 16.65 2.38 8.79
N ASP A 189 16.52 1.52 9.80
CA ASP A 189 17.03 1.75 11.14
C ASP A 189 18.57 1.79 11.17
N VAL A 190 19.26 1.01 10.33
CA VAL A 190 20.73 1.08 10.17
C VAL A 190 21.15 2.45 9.67
N ALA A 191 20.47 2.98 8.64
CA ALA A 191 20.74 4.32 8.12
C ALA A 191 20.44 5.42 9.16
N ILE A 192 19.33 5.30 9.90
CA ILE A 192 18.99 6.23 10.98
C ILE A 192 20.04 6.22 12.09
N ALA A 193 20.50 5.03 12.50
CA ALA A 193 21.53 4.88 13.53
C ALA A 193 22.85 5.53 13.10
N ALA A 194 23.34 5.20 11.89
CA ALA A 194 24.55 5.79 11.34
C ALA A 194 24.48 7.32 11.29
N ARG A 195 23.35 7.87 10.83
CA ARG A 195 23.18 9.33 10.73
C ARG A 195 23.03 10.01 12.09
N THR A 196 22.49 9.30 13.08
CA THR A 196 22.40 9.78 14.47
C THR A 196 23.79 9.82 15.11
N ALA A 197 24.65 8.84 14.82
CA ALA A 197 26.04 8.84 15.26
C ALA A 197 26.85 10.01 14.66
N ASP A 198 26.64 10.33 13.38
CA ASP A 198 27.23 11.53 12.74
C ASP A 198 26.88 12.81 13.51
N ILE A 199 25.60 12.99 13.84
CA ILE A 199 25.12 14.15 14.60
C ILE A 199 25.81 14.22 15.96
N ALA A 200 25.86 13.11 16.70
CA ALA A 200 26.51 13.06 18.00
C ALA A 200 28.00 13.41 17.91
N ASN A 201 28.71 12.89 16.91
CA ASN A 201 30.12 13.21 16.67
C ASN A 201 30.33 14.69 16.35
N TRP A 202 29.55 15.26 15.42
CA TRP A 202 29.64 16.68 15.08
C TRP A 202 29.32 17.59 16.27
N THR A 203 28.33 17.23 17.08
CA THR A 203 28.02 17.95 18.33
C THR A 203 29.20 17.91 19.30
N ALA A 204 29.84 16.75 19.48
CA ALA A 204 31.03 16.62 20.33
C ALA A 204 32.21 17.45 19.79
N ASN A 205 32.40 17.50 18.47
CA ASN A 205 33.46 18.30 17.85
C ASN A 205 33.20 19.81 17.99
N ILE A 206 31.95 20.26 17.88
CA ILE A 206 31.58 21.64 18.18
C ILE A 206 31.94 21.99 19.63
N ALA A 207 31.67 21.10 20.59
CA ALA A 207 32.01 21.32 22.00
C ALA A 207 33.52 21.49 22.21
N LYS A 208 34.34 20.62 21.59
CA LYS A 208 35.81 20.72 21.62
C LYS A 208 36.31 22.02 20.98
N LEU A 209 35.80 22.37 19.80
CA LEU A 209 36.15 23.61 19.10
C LEU A 209 35.79 24.86 19.90
N ASN A 210 34.66 24.85 20.61
CA ASN A 210 34.29 25.94 21.51
C ASN A 210 35.25 26.05 22.70
N ALA A 211 35.67 24.92 23.29
CA ALA A 211 36.67 24.91 24.36
C ALA A 211 38.02 25.47 23.88
N ASP A 212 38.45 25.11 22.67
CA ASP A 212 39.69 25.61 22.08
C ASP A 212 39.58 27.10 21.71
N ALA A 213 38.44 27.55 21.20
CA ALA A 213 38.18 28.97 20.98
C ALA A 213 38.30 29.78 22.27
N THR A 214 37.82 29.26 23.41
CA THR A 214 37.98 29.90 24.71
C THR A 214 39.45 30.03 25.12
N LYS A 215 40.26 28.98 24.92
CA LYS A 215 41.71 29.03 25.19
C LYS A 215 42.40 30.08 24.30
N VAL A 216 42.08 30.13 23.01
CA VAL A 216 42.68 31.09 22.07
C VAL A 216 42.28 32.53 22.42
N ARG A 217 41.04 32.77 22.88
CA ARG A 217 40.59 34.12 23.32
C ARG A 217 41.34 34.63 24.56
N ALA A 218 41.86 33.73 25.40
CA ALA A 218 42.66 34.10 26.57
C ALA A 218 44.12 34.50 26.22
N LEU A 219 44.55 34.26 24.98
CA LEU A 219 45.89 34.65 24.51
C LEU A 219 45.92 36.11 24.03
N PRO A 220 47.10 36.75 23.97
CA PRO A 220 47.25 38.07 23.37
C PRO A 220 46.71 38.12 21.94
N GLN A 221 45.94 39.15 21.62
CA GLN A 221 45.18 39.16 20.38
C GLN A 221 46.02 39.59 19.17
N SER A 222 46.73 38.61 18.62
CA SER A 222 47.55 38.72 17.42
C SER A 222 46.78 38.35 16.16
N ALA A 223 47.26 38.76 14.99
CA ALA A 223 46.69 38.37 13.70
C ALA A 223 46.56 36.84 13.52
N LYS A 224 47.51 36.07 14.07
CA LYS A 224 47.49 34.59 14.07
C LYS A 224 46.34 34.03 14.91
N ASN A 225 46.12 34.58 16.10
CA ASN A 225 45.05 34.13 17.00
C ASN A 225 43.67 34.49 16.44
N THR A 226 43.52 35.69 15.86
CA THR A 226 42.31 36.09 15.13
C THR A 226 42.00 35.14 13.96
N SER A 227 43.01 34.78 13.16
CA SER A 227 42.84 33.84 12.04
C SER A 227 42.42 32.43 12.50
N SER A 228 42.94 31.99 13.64
CA SER A 228 42.58 30.71 14.25
C SER A 228 41.12 30.71 14.73
N LEU A 229 40.68 31.78 15.39
CA LEU A 229 39.28 31.95 15.80
C LEU A 229 38.33 31.97 14.60
N ASN A 230 38.70 32.64 13.51
CA ASN A 230 37.90 32.65 12.28
C ASN A 230 37.78 31.25 11.67
N SER A 231 38.87 30.48 11.64
CA SER A 231 38.87 29.10 11.14
C SER A 231 37.97 28.21 11.99
N ILE A 232 38.07 28.31 13.32
CA ILE A 232 37.20 27.59 14.25
C ILE A 232 35.73 27.93 14.01
N ALA A 233 35.39 29.22 13.87
CA ALA A 233 34.03 29.67 13.63
C ALA A 233 33.45 29.11 12.31
N VAL A 234 34.26 29.06 11.25
CA VAL A 234 33.87 28.45 9.97
C VAL A 234 33.59 26.96 10.13
N THR A 235 34.46 26.21 10.83
CA THR A 235 34.27 24.78 11.06
C THR A 235 33.03 24.49 11.91
N ILE A 236 32.77 25.28 12.97
CA ILE A 236 31.55 25.16 13.75
C ILE A 236 30.31 25.36 12.87
N LYS A 237 30.31 26.39 12.00
CA LYS A 237 29.19 26.65 11.08
C LYS A 237 28.95 25.49 10.11
N GLN A 238 30.01 24.87 9.61
CA GLN A 238 29.91 23.67 8.75
C GLN A 238 29.27 22.50 9.50
N PHE A 239 29.72 22.21 10.74
CA PHE A 239 29.11 21.15 11.54
C PHE A 239 27.65 21.43 11.88
N THR A 240 27.29 22.65 12.28
CA THR A 240 25.89 23.02 12.59
C THR A 240 24.99 22.87 11.36
N SER A 241 25.49 23.24 10.18
CA SER A 241 24.77 23.04 8.91
C SER A 241 24.59 21.55 8.60
N GLY A 242 25.64 20.76 8.82
CA GLY A 242 25.62 19.30 8.68
C GLY A 242 24.60 18.64 9.60
N ILE A 243 24.58 19.00 10.89
CA ILE A 243 23.62 18.51 11.90
C ILE A 243 22.18 18.80 11.45
N THR A 244 21.92 20.02 10.97
CA THR A 244 20.59 20.43 10.48
C THR A 244 20.16 19.58 9.29
N ALA A 245 21.04 19.41 8.30
CA ALA A 245 20.77 18.57 7.13
C ALA A 245 20.54 17.10 7.53
N ALA A 246 21.37 16.54 8.40
CA ALA A 246 21.25 15.17 8.90
C ALA A 246 19.93 14.94 9.65
N SER A 247 19.52 15.89 10.50
CA SER A 247 18.26 15.81 11.25
C SER A 247 17.05 15.82 10.31
N SER A 248 17.10 16.64 9.25
CA SER A 248 16.08 16.67 8.19
C SER A 248 16.00 15.34 7.42
N GLN A 249 17.15 14.75 7.08
CA GLN A 249 17.22 13.43 6.42
C GLN A 249 16.59 12.33 7.28
N ILE A 250 16.93 12.28 8.58
CA ILE A 250 16.35 11.30 9.53
C ILE A 250 14.83 11.46 9.62
N THR A 251 14.36 12.70 9.75
CA THR A 251 12.92 12.99 9.88
C THR A 251 12.16 12.54 8.63
N THR A 252 12.70 12.85 7.45
CA THR A 252 12.12 12.46 6.17
C THR A 252 12.10 10.94 6.01
N LEU A 253 13.21 10.27 6.30
CA LEU A 253 13.29 8.81 6.21
C LEU A 253 12.29 8.13 7.15
N LYS A 254 12.18 8.58 8.41
CA LYS A 254 11.19 8.07 9.36
C LYS A 254 9.76 8.24 8.87
N ALA A 255 9.41 9.39 8.29
CA ALA A 255 8.09 9.64 7.73
C ALA A 255 7.77 8.71 6.54
N ASN A 256 8.75 8.49 5.66
CA ASN A 256 8.61 7.58 4.52
C ASN A 256 8.44 6.12 4.99
N VAL A 257 9.23 5.69 5.98
CA VAL A 257 9.12 4.34 6.59
C VAL A 257 7.76 4.14 7.25
N ALA A 258 7.23 5.14 7.95
CA ALA A 258 5.89 5.07 8.51
C ALA A 258 4.82 4.94 7.42
N THR A 259 4.97 5.67 6.32
CA THR A 259 4.03 5.66 5.20
C THR A 259 4.02 4.31 4.48
N ILE A 260 5.19 3.70 4.22
CA ILE A 260 5.24 2.40 3.56
C ILE A 260 4.66 1.27 4.42
N LYS A 261 4.82 1.36 5.75
CA LYS A 261 4.14 0.44 6.69
C LYS A 261 2.62 0.55 6.59
N ARG A 262 2.08 1.77 6.48
CA ARG A 262 0.63 1.98 6.30
C ARG A 262 0.13 1.43 4.96
N LEU A 263 0.90 1.60 3.88
CA LEU A 263 0.56 1.01 2.58
C LEU A 263 0.52 -0.52 2.65
N ALA A 264 1.40 -1.15 3.45
CA ALA A 264 1.40 -2.60 3.63
C ALA A 264 0.12 -3.09 4.33
N SER A 265 -0.32 -2.36 5.35
CA SER A 265 -1.61 -2.61 6.01
C SER A 265 -2.81 -2.37 5.06
N ALA A 266 -2.74 -1.35 4.21
CA ALA A 266 -3.77 -1.08 3.20
C ALA A 266 -3.87 -2.23 2.18
N GLN A 267 -2.75 -2.76 1.70
CA GLN A 267 -2.71 -3.93 0.81
C GLN A 267 -3.36 -5.16 1.45
N THR A 268 -3.12 -5.39 2.73
CA THR A 268 -3.76 -6.47 3.49
C THR A 268 -5.28 -6.28 3.56
N THR A 269 -5.74 -5.04 3.79
CA THR A 269 -7.17 -4.70 3.81
C THR A 269 -7.83 -4.91 2.45
N LEU A 270 -7.17 -4.52 1.36
CA LEU A 270 -7.68 -4.74 0.01
C LEU A 270 -7.81 -6.25 -0.31
N THR A 271 -6.90 -7.08 0.20
CA THR A 271 -6.99 -8.55 0.06
C THR A 271 -8.23 -9.12 0.76
N LEU A 272 -8.57 -8.59 1.94
CA LEU A 272 -9.83 -8.96 2.62
C LEU A 272 -11.06 -8.49 1.83
N VAL A 273 -11.03 -7.28 1.27
CA VAL A 273 -12.12 -6.79 0.42
C VAL A 273 -12.28 -7.66 -0.82
N GLN A 274 -11.18 -8.16 -1.40
CA GLN A 274 -11.22 -9.09 -2.52
C GLN A 274 -11.96 -10.39 -2.17
N ALA A 275 -11.71 -10.94 -0.98
CA ALA A 275 -12.44 -12.13 -0.50
C ALA A 275 -13.94 -11.86 -0.34
N ASN A 276 -14.32 -10.70 0.21
CA ASN A 276 -15.73 -10.32 0.34
C ASN A 276 -16.43 -10.16 -1.01
N ILE A 277 -15.75 -9.57 -2.01
CA ILE A 277 -16.29 -9.47 -3.37
C ILE A 277 -16.45 -10.85 -4.01
N ALA A 278 -15.56 -11.80 -3.72
CA ALA A 278 -15.73 -13.17 -4.18
C ALA A 278 -17.01 -13.81 -3.61
N GLY A 279 -17.34 -13.57 -2.34
CA GLY A 279 -18.62 -13.94 -1.75
C GLY A 279 -19.81 -13.28 -2.46
N ALA A 280 -19.76 -11.97 -2.66
CA ALA A 280 -20.84 -11.25 -3.36
C ALA A 280 -21.05 -11.75 -4.82
N LYS A 281 -20.00 -12.23 -5.48
CA LYS A 281 -20.13 -12.89 -6.80
C LYS A 281 -20.93 -14.20 -6.73
N GLN A 282 -20.81 -14.96 -5.63
CA GLN A 282 -21.61 -16.16 -5.42
C GLN A 282 -23.08 -15.81 -5.16
N ASP A 283 -23.35 -14.72 -4.44
CA ASP A 283 -24.72 -14.22 -4.26
C ASP A 283 -25.36 -13.79 -5.58
N VAL A 284 -24.60 -13.12 -6.45
CA VAL A 284 -25.05 -12.79 -7.82
C VAL A 284 -25.37 -14.06 -8.63
N ALA A 285 -24.55 -15.10 -8.51
CA ALA A 285 -24.82 -16.39 -9.17
C ALA A 285 -26.11 -17.06 -8.62
N SER A 286 -26.35 -16.95 -7.31
CA SER A 286 -27.59 -17.42 -6.69
C SER A 286 -28.81 -16.62 -7.19
N ASN A 287 -28.69 -15.29 -7.26
CA ASN A 287 -29.72 -14.41 -7.82
C ASN A 287 -30.02 -14.73 -9.29
N LEU A 288 -29.02 -15.12 -10.08
CA LEU A 288 -29.21 -15.59 -11.45
C LEU A 288 -30.07 -16.86 -11.51
N SER A 289 -29.81 -17.81 -10.61
CA SER A 289 -30.61 -19.04 -10.50
C SER A 289 -32.06 -18.72 -10.09
N ILE A 290 -32.25 -17.88 -9.07
CA ILE A 290 -33.57 -17.45 -8.60
C ILE A 290 -34.33 -16.75 -9.73
N ARG A 291 -33.70 -15.80 -10.43
CA ARG A 291 -34.28 -15.13 -11.60
C ARG A 291 -34.69 -16.14 -12.66
N SER A 292 -33.82 -17.07 -13.01
CA SER A 292 -34.10 -18.09 -14.01
C SER A 292 -35.31 -18.93 -13.63
N GLN A 293 -35.44 -19.33 -12.37
CA GLN A 293 -36.59 -20.10 -11.88
C GLN A 293 -37.87 -19.27 -11.83
N ALA A 294 -37.82 -18.06 -11.29
CA ALA A 294 -38.96 -17.14 -11.18
C ALA A 294 -39.54 -16.80 -12.56
N CYS A 295 -38.67 -16.60 -13.54
CA CYS A 295 -39.07 -16.29 -14.91
C CYS A 295 -39.49 -17.52 -15.72
N LYS A 296 -39.09 -18.74 -15.31
CA LYS A 296 -39.59 -20.01 -15.86
C LYS A 296 -40.93 -20.46 -15.26
N LYS A 297 -41.19 -20.21 -13.96
CA LYS A 297 -42.37 -20.68 -13.18
C LYS A 297 -43.75 -20.20 -13.66
N GLY A 298 -43.86 -19.66 -14.85
CA GLY A 298 -45.17 -19.49 -15.48
C GLY A 298 -45.25 -19.98 -16.92
N VAL A 299 -44.25 -20.69 -17.43
CA VAL A 299 -44.43 -21.55 -18.60
C VAL A 299 -45.07 -22.85 -18.13
#